data_AF-A0A9X8DRK7-F1
#
_entry.id   AF-A0A9X8DRK7-F1
#
_cell.length_a   1.000
_cell.length_b   1.000
_cell.length_c   1.000
_cell.angle_alpha   90.00
_cell.angle_beta   90.00
_cell.angle_gamma   90.00
#
_symmetry.space_group_name_H-M   'P 1'
#
loop_
_entity.id
_entity.type
_entity.pdbx_description
1 polymer ?
#
loop_
_entity_poly.entity_id
_entity_poly.type
_entity_poly.pdbx_seq_one_letter_code
_entity_poly.pdbx_strand_id
1 'polypeptide(L)'
;MEVIAHLLRFAENGKLARGAITTTAAEIRLHRTTVCKIWHAFRRNARMPSSRPGRVGPKSLYSTDYVTNLVSGVPEDQRTTLRDLSVATSLTLGTLHRKLRDGTIQRKSSRIKPLLTINNMVERVAYC
;
A
#
# COMPACT_ATOMS: atom_id res chain seq x y z
N MET A 1 -8.68 18.33 10.95
CA MET A 1 -8.20 19.72 10.75
C MET A 1 -8.69 20.66 11.85
N GLU A 2 -8.80 20.18 13.10
CA GLU A 2 -9.44 20.93 14.19
C GLU A 2 -8.51 21.98 14.82
N VAL A 3 -7.23 21.63 15.00
CA VAL A 3 -6.20 22.55 15.50
C VAL A 3 -6.04 23.79 14.62
N ILE A 4 -6.02 23.62 13.30
CA ILE A 4 -5.87 24.74 12.36
C ILE A 4 -7.11 25.62 12.37
N ALA A 5 -8.32 25.04 12.42
CA ALA A 5 -9.56 25.81 12.50
C ALA A 5 -9.62 26.68 13.77
N HIS A 6 -9.19 26.15 14.93
CA HIS A 6 -9.08 26.95 16.15
C HIS A 6 -8.05 28.07 16.03
N LEU A 7 -6.85 27.78 15.51
CA LEU A 7 -5.80 28.79 15.35
C LEU A 7 -6.19 29.91 14.37
N LEU A 8 -6.95 29.60 13.33
CA LEU A 8 -7.41 30.60 12.36
C LEU A 8 -8.36 31.64 12.96
N ARG A 9 -9.08 31.32 14.04
CA ARG A 9 -9.90 32.29 14.78
C ARG A 9 -9.07 33.40 15.45
N PHE A 10 -7.79 33.12 15.72
CA PHE A 10 -6.84 34.04 16.34
C PHE A 10 -5.83 34.62 15.33
N ALA A 11 -6.03 34.38 14.03
CA ALA A 11 -5.12 34.80 12.98
C ALA A 11 -5.66 36.05 12.28
N GLU A 12 -4.89 37.13 12.32
CA GLU A 12 -5.16 38.37 11.59
C GLU A 12 -3.98 38.66 10.65
N ASN A 13 -4.27 38.97 9.38
CA ASN A 13 -3.26 39.28 8.37
C ASN A 13 -2.15 38.21 8.24
N GLY A 14 -2.51 36.93 8.42
CA GLY A 14 -1.57 35.81 8.35
C GLY A 14 -0.61 35.68 9.55
N LYS A 15 -0.79 36.49 10.59
CA LYS A 15 -0.05 36.42 11.85
C LYS A 15 -0.98 35.93 12.95
N LEU A 16 -0.43 35.08 13.81
CA LEU A 16 -1.16 34.53 14.93
C LEU A 16 -0.97 35.44 16.16
N ALA A 17 -2.05 35.73 16.87
CA ALA A 17 -2.00 36.51 18.11
C ALA A 17 -1.09 35.84 19.17
N ARG A 18 -0.45 36.67 20.01
CA ARG A 18 0.40 36.20 21.09
C ARG A 18 -0.40 35.31 22.04
N GLY A 19 0.13 34.14 22.37
CA GLY A 19 -0.51 33.19 23.31
C GLY A 19 -1.52 32.25 22.67
N ALA A 20 -1.97 32.47 21.43
CA ALA A 20 -2.98 31.62 20.80
C ALA A 20 -2.58 30.14 20.70
N ILE A 21 -1.29 29.83 20.47
CA ILE A 21 -0.79 28.44 20.49
C ILE A 21 -1.03 27.79 21.85
N THR A 22 -0.78 28.51 22.94
CA THR A 22 -0.93 28.01 24.31
C THR A 22 -2.41 27.84 24.65
N THR A 23 -3.25 28.80 24.26
CA THR A 23 -4.71 28.73 24.45
C THR A 23 -5.30 27.54 23.70
N THR A 24 -5.01 27.39 22.40
CA THR A 24 -5.48 26.26 21.59
C THR A 24 -4.95 24.92 22.09
N ALA A 25 -3.70 24.89 22.59
CA ALA A 25 -3.14 23.69 23.20
C ALA A 25 -3.90 23.25 24.45
N ALA A 26 -4.31 24.19 25.30
CA ALA A 26 -5.11 23.91 26.50
C ALA A 26 -6.52 23.43 26.15
N GLU A 27 -7.18 24.08 25.18
CA GLU A 27 -8.53 23.72 24.72
C GLU A 27 -8.58 22.32 24.09
N ILE A 28 -7.65 22.02 23.19
CA ILE A 28 -7.60 20.76 22.43
C ILE A 28 -6.86 19.66 23.21
N ARG A 29 -6.33 19.97 24.40
CA ARG A 29 -5.54 19.06 25.25
C ARG A 29 -4.36 18.43 24.52
N LEU A 30 -3.67 19.23 23.71
CA LEU A 30 -2.43 18.84 23.02
C LEU A 30 -1.25 19.60 23.59
N HIS A 31 -0.07 18.99 23.54
CA HIS A 31 1.14 19.70 23.94
C HIS A 31 1.42 20.90 23.00
N ARG A 32 1.81 22.05 23.56
CA ARG A 32 2.02 23.30 22.80
C ARG A 32 2.95 23.15 21.59
N THR A 33 3.95 22.28 21.68
CA THR A 33 4.91 22.05 20.58
C THR A 33 4.26 21.33 19.40
N THR A 34 3.28 20.46 19.64
CA THR A 34 2.51 19.79 18.59
C THR A 34 1.67 20.80 17.82
N VAL A 35 0.95 21.67 18.54
CA VAL A 35 0.16 22.76 17.94
C VAL A 35 1.05 23.70 17.12
N CYS A 36 2.21 24.07 17.67
CA CYS A 36 3.22 24.89 16.98
C CYS A 36 3.72 24.22 15.69
N LYS A 37 4.10 22.93 15.74
CA LYS A 37 4.54 22.17 14.56
C LYS A 37 3.45 22.10 13.48
N ILE A 38 2.20 21.88 13.88
CA ILE A 38 1.04 21.87 12.97
C ILE A 38 0.88 23.23 12.29
N TRP A 39 0.94 24.33 13.03
CA TRP A 39 0.85 25.68 12.48
C TRP A 39 1.95 25.97 11.45
N HIS A 40 3.20 25.67 11.79
CA HIS A 40 4.33 25.88 10.86
C HIS A 40 4.24 24.98 9.62
N ALA A 41 3.77 23.75 9.77
CA ALA A 41 3.55 22.86 8.64
C ALA A 41 2.42 23.37 7.73
N PHE A 42 1.33 23.89 8.31
CA PHE A 42 0.21 24.47 7.57
C PHE A 42 0.65 25.71 6.78
N ARG A 43 1.43 26.59 7.41
CA ARG A 43 2.01 27.77 6.73
C ARG A 43 2.94 27.40 5.58
N ARG A 44 3.65 26.27 5.67
CA ARG A 44 4.52 25.78 4.59
C ARG A 44 3.70 25.17 3.45
N ASN A 45 2.64 24.42 3.77
CA ASN A 45 1.75 23.82 2.79
C ASN A 45 0.37 23.61 3.41
N ALA A 46 -0.63 24.33 2.92
CA ALA A 46 -2.01 24.27 3.42
C ALA A 46 -2.63 22.87 3.28
N ARG A 47 -2.17 22.07 2.30
CA ARG A 47 -2.64 20.68 2.09
C ARG A 47 -2.11 19.72 3.16
N MET A 48 -1.07 20.10 3.92
CA MET A 48 -0.52 19.31 5.01
C MET A 48 -0.28 17.82 4.65
N PRO A 49 0.47 17.52 3.57
CA PRO A 49 0.74 16.14 3.20
C PRO A 49 1.48 15.41 4.33
N SER A 50 1.25 14.11 4.45
CA SER A 50 1.95 13.27 5.42
C SER A 50 3.45 13.39 5.25
N SER A 51 4.15 13.76 6.33
CA SER A 51 5.62 13.74 6.37
C SER A 51 6.19 12.35 6.62
N ARG A 52 5.34 11.31 6.72
CA ARG A 52 5.82 9.94 6.90
C ARG A 52 6.63 9.56 5.67
N PRO A 53 7.90 9.14 5.83
CA PRO A 53 8.68 8.65 4.72
C PRO A 53 7.94 7.48 4.06
N GLY A 54 7.66 7.60 2.77
CA GLY A 54 7.16 6.50 1.98
C GLY A 54 8.27 5.49 1.69
N ARG A 55 7.90 4.28 1.25
CA ARG A 55 8.84 3.24 0.80
C ARG A 55 9.90 2.85 1.87
N VAL A 56 9.50 2.84 3.15
CA VAL A 56 10.36 2.44 4.28
C VAL A 56 10.37 0.92 4.54
N GLY A 57 9.62 0.15 3.76
CA GLY A 57 9.60 -1.30 3.87
C GLY A 57 10.90 -1.94 3.36
N PRO A 58 11.18 -3.19 3.74
CA PRO A 58 12.28 -3.97 3.18
C PRO A 58 12.20 -4.01 1.65
N LYS A 59 13.36 -3.90 0.99
CA LYS A 59 13.45 -4.10 -0.45
C LYS A 59 13.12 -5.55 -0.79
N SER A 60 12.44 -5.77 -1.91
CA SER A 60 12.20 -7.12 -2.42
C SER A 60 13.53 -7.82 -2.66
N LEU A 61 13.72 -9.01 -2.08
CA LEU A 61 14.92 -9.83 -2.27
C LEU A 61 15.11 -10.22 -3.75
N TYR A 62 14.00 -10.45 -4.46
CA TYR A 62 14.01 -10.85 -5.86
C TYR A 62 13.43 -9.74 -6.74
N SER A 63 14.21 -9.31 -7.74
CA SER A 63 13.73 -8.40 -8.78
C SER A 63 12.59 -9.05 -9.58
N THR A 64 11.73 -8.22 -10.15
CA THR A 64 10.67 -8.65 -11.07
C THR A 64 11.28 -9.43 -12.24
N ASP A 65 12.30 -8.88 -12.90
CA ASP A 65 12.95 -9.50 -14.07
C ASP A 65 13.63 -10.82 -13.73
N TYR A 66 14.20 -10.93 -12.53
CA TYR A 66 14.80 -12.17 -12.07
C TYR A 66 13.75 -13.28 -11.93
N VAL A 67 12.62 -12.98 -11.30
CA VAL A 67 11.56 -13.97 -11.11
C VAL A 67 10.89 -14.34 -12.43
N THR A 68 10.65 -13.39 -13.33
CA THR A 68 10.04 -13.67 -14.64
C THR A 68 10.93 -14.57 -15.47
N ASN A 69 12.22 -14.27 -15.57
CA ASN A 69 13.18 -15.07 -16.31
C ASN A 69 13.27 -16.49 -15.71
N LEU A 70 13.38 -16.60 -14.38
CA LEU A 70 13.48 -17.89 -13.71
C LEU A 70 12.24 -18.75 -13.96
N VAL A 71 11.03 -18.19 -13.79
CA VAL A 71 9.77 -18.92 -14.03
C VAL A 71 9.59 -19.26 -15.51
N SER A 72 10.02 -18.40 -16.43
CA SER A 72 9.99 -18.67 -17.88
C SER A 72 10.96 -19.75 -18.34
N GLY A 73 11.97 -20.08 -17.53
CA GLY A 73 12.91 -21.18 -17.79
C GLY A 73 12.39 -22.55 -17.34
N VAL A 74 11.41 -22.60 -16.43
CA VAL A 74 10.86 -23.86 -15.89
C VAL A 74 10.04 -24.59 -16.97
N PRO A 75 10.17 -25.90 -17.21
CA PRO A 75 9.31 -26.64 -18.13
C PRO A 75 7.80 -26.50 -17.82
N GLU A 76 6.92 -26.53 -18.82
CA GLU A 76 5.48 -26.22 -18.63
C GLU A 76 4.75 -27.23 -17.73
N ASP A 77 5.18 -28.49 -17.75
CA ASP A 77 4.73 -29.57 -16.85
C ASP A 77 5.01 -29.27 -15.37
N GLN A 78 6.03 -28.45 -15.08
CA GLN A 78 6.42 -28.06 -13.72
C GLN A 78 5.88 -26.66 -13.32
N ARG A 79 5.03 -26.03 -14.15
CA ARG A 79 4.40 -24.72 -13.87
C ARG A 79 2.94 -24.83 -13.41
N THR A 80 2.49 -26.01 -13.00
CA THR A 80 1.09 -26.30 -12.68
C THR A 80 0.63 -25.65 -11.38
N THR A 81 1.40 -25.82 -10.29
CA THR A 81 1.11 -25.20 -8.99
C THR A 81 2.25 -24.32 -8.51
N LEU A 82 1.95 -23.41 -7.57
CA LEU A 82 3.00 -22.61 -6.93
C LEU A 82 3.97 -23.47 -6.09
N ARG A 83 3.53 -24.67 -5.67
CA ARG A 83 4.38 -25.61 -4.96
C ARG A 83 5.36 -26.29 -5.92
N ASP A 84 4.91 -26.68 -7.10
CA ASP A 84 5.79 -27.24 -8.15
C ASP A 84 6.80 -26.19 -8.63
N LEU A 85 6.34 -24.96 -8.84
CA LEU A 85 7.23 -23.82 -9.12
C LEU A 85 8.24 -23.57 -8.00
N SER A 86 7.85 -23.71 -6.74
CA SER A 86 8.75 -23.54 -5.60
C SER A 86 9.87 -24.57 -5.63
N VAL A 87 9.54 -25.83 -5.93
CA VAL A 87 10.52 -26.92 -6.09
C VAL A 87 11.44 -26.66 -7.29
N ALA A 88 10.88 -26.29 -8.44
CA ALA A 88 11.66 -26.07 -9.67
C ALA A 88 12.56 -24.83 -9.62
N THR A 89 12.14 -23.76 -8.95
CA THR A 89 12.88 -22.48 -8.91
C THR A 89 13.67 -22.25 -7.63
N SER A 90 13.52 -23.12 -6.62
CA SER A 90 14.03 -22.92 -5.26
C SER A 90 13.55 -21.61 -4.58
N LEU A 91 12.52 -20.95 -5.13
CA LEU A 91 11.89 -19.80 -4.49
C LEU A 91 10.93 -20.27 -3.41
N THR A 92 10.86 -19.54 -2.29
CA THR A 92 9.87 -19.85 -1.26
C THR A 92 8.45 -19.66 -1.80
N LEU A 93 7.52 -20.50 -1.32
CA LEU A 93 6.10 -20.40 -1.66
C LEU A 93 5.54 -18.99 -1.38
N GLY A 94 5.97 -18.36 -0.28
CA GLY A 94 5.55 -17.00 0.08
C GLY A 94 6.02 -15.93 -0.93
N THR A 95 7.23 -16.07 -1.48
CA THR A 95 7.71 -15.20 -2.56
C THR A 95 6.85 -15.36 -3.81
N LEU A 96 6.58 -16.59 -4.22
CA LEU A 96 5.76 -16.88 -5.39
C LEU A 96 4.32 -16.37 -5.23
N HIS A 97 3.70 -16.52 -4.05
CA HIS A 97 2.37 -15.95 -3.77
C HIS A 97 2.33 -14.42 -3.89
N ARG A 98 3.33 -13.71 -3.35
CA ARG A 98 3.42 -12.25 -3.53
C ARG A 98 3.60 -11.87 -4.99
N LYS A 99 4.52 -12.52 -5.69
CA LYS A 99 4.77 -12.24 -7.11
C LYS A 99 3.57 -12.53 -8.00
N LEU A 100 2.75 -13.51 -7.63
CA LEU A 100 1.47 -13.77 -8.28
C LEU A 100 0.45 -12.66 -7.98
N ARG A 101 0.34 -12.22 -6.72
CA ARG A 101 -0.58 -11.14 -6.31
C ARG A 101 -0.22 -9.80 -6.96
N ASP A 102 1.08 -9.50 -7.03
CA ASP A 102 1.61 -8.27 -7.62
C ASP A 102 1.62 -8.33 -9.16
N GLY A 103 1.25 -9.47 -9.74
CA GLY A 103 1.10 -9.68 -11.18
C GLY A 103 2.39 -9.91 -11.96
N THR A 104 3.53 -10.08 -11.27
CA THR A 104 4.83 -10.44 -11.88
C THR A 104 4.77 -11.81 -12.56
N ILE A 105 4.07 -12.77 -11.94
CA ILE A 105 3.76 -14.06 -12.55
C ILE A 105 2.25 -14.15 -12.69
N GLN A 106 1.77 -14.75 -13.77
CA GLN A 106 0.36 -14.88 -14.07
C GLN A 106 0.00 -16.34 -14.29
N ARG A 107 -1.22 -16.73 -13.89
CA ARG A 107 -1.75 -18.04 -14.24
C ARG A 107 -2.17 -18.02 -15.70
N LYS A 108 -1.65 -18.96 -16.49
CA LYS A 108 -2.16 -19.18 -17.84
C LYS A 108 -3.48 -19.93 -17.77
N SER A 109 -4.54 -19.32 -18.29
CA SER A 109 -5.79 -20.02 -18.60
C SER A 109 -5.75 -20.52 -20.03
N SER A 110 -6.29 -21.70 -20.27
CA SER A 110 -6.46 -22.25 -21.62
C SER A 110 -7.94 -22.47 -21.92
N ARG A 111 -8.29 -22.69 -23.19
CA ARG A 111 -9.67 -23.01 -23.58
C ARG A 111 -10.20 -24.27 -22.87
N ILE A 112 -9.32 -25.23 -22.57
CA ILE A 112 -9.65 -26.47 -21.85
C ILE A 112 -9.83 -26.21 -20.35
N LYS A 113 -9.10 -25.23 -19.79
CA LYS A 113 -9.19 -24.82 -18.38
C LYS A 113 -9.45 -23.31 -18.26
N PRO A 114 -10.72 -22.88 -18.48
CA PRO A 114 -11.09 -21.48 -18.34
C PRO A 114 -11.00 -21.03 -16.87
N LEU A 115 -10.83 -19.72 -16.65
CA LEU A 115 -10.90 -19.15 -15.32
C LEU A 115 -12.33 -19.30 -14.76
N LEU A 116 -12.42 -19.68 -13.49
CA LEU A 116 -13.69 -19.73 -12.76
C LEU A 116 -14.18 -18.29 -12.52
N THR A 117 -15.17 -17.90 -13.28
CA THR A 117 -16.07 -16.77 -13.05
C THR A 117 -17.25 -17.22 -12.18
N ILE A 118 -18.01 -16.27 -11.65
CA ILE A 118 -19.22 -16.62 -10.87
C ILE A 118 -20.21 -17.41 -11.73
N ASN A 119 -20.39 -17.03 -12.99
CA ASN A 119 -21.35 -17.66 -13.90
C ASN A 119 -20.99 -19.12 -14.19
N ASN A 120 -19.74 -19.39 -14.56
CA ASN A 120 -19.33 -20.76 -14.90
C ASN A 120 -19.10 -21.64 -13.66
N MET A 121 -19.00 -21.08 -12.45
CA MET A 121 -19.16 -21.84 -11.20
C MET A 121 -20.58 -22.37 -11.03
N VAL A 122 -21.60 -21.52 -11.26
CA VAL A 122 -23.01 -21.92 -11.18
C VAL A 122 -23.34 -23.00 -12.21
N GLU A 123 -22.91 -22.82 -13.46
CA GLU A 123 -23.11 -23.82 -14.52
C GLU A 123 -22.47 -25.18 -14.19
N ARG A 124 -21.26 -25.18 -13.61
CA ARG A 124 -20.60 -26.43 -13.18
C ARG A 124 -21.36 -27.15 -12.07
N VAL A 125 -21.88 -26.40 -11.09
CA VAL A 125 -22.66 -27.00 -9.99
C VAL A 125 -23.98 -27.55 -10.50
N ALA A 126 -24.60 -26.92 -11.50
CA ALA A 126 -25.85 -27.40 -12.09
C ALA A 126 -25.69 -28.64 -13.01
N TYR A 127 -24.49 -28.85 -13.57
CA TYR A 127 -24.18 -30.00 -14.43
C TYR A 127 -23.85 -31.29 -13.64
N CYS A 128 -23.36 -31.16 -12.40
CA CYS A 128 -23.06 -32.27 -11.50
C CYS A 128 -24.29 -32.67 -10.67
#